data_AF-A0A0J6FY06-F1
#
_entry.id   AF-A0A0J6FY06-F1
#
_cell.length_a   1.000
_cell.length_b   1.000
_cell.length_c   1.000
_cell.angle_alpha   90.00
_cell.angle_beta   90.00
_cell.angle_gamma   90.00
#
_symmetry.space_group_name_H-M   'P 1'
#
loop_
_entity.id
_entity.type
_entity.pdbx_description
1 polymer ?
#
loop_
_entity_poly.entity_id
_entity_poly.type
_entity_poly.pdbx_seq_one_letter_code
_entity_poly.pdbx_strand_id
1 'polypeptide(L)'
;MDFDFDWWNDYWERQRQKDALRAQIKSDLESEANLLTYHLEHCYAVGLLSERHKAILNQIEHNFDGQANKALVQRFKENELKLIKMKMMYEMLHDSIKVR
;
A
#
# COMPACT_ATOMS: atom_id res chain seq x y z
N MET A 1 -18.10 -23.58 50.89
CA MET A 1 -17.57 -22.22 51.14
C MET A 1 -16.89 -21.82 49.85
N ASP A 2 -17.66 -21.74 48.77
CA ASP A 2 -17.16 -21.88 47.39
C ASP A 2 -17.35 -20.62 46.55
N PHE A 3 -18.09 -19.65 47.10
CA PHE A 3 -18.46 -18.40 46.42
C PHE A 3 -17.24 -17.50 46.13
N ASP A 4 -16.23 -17.53 47.00
CA ASP A 4 -15.00 -16.74 46.83
C ASP A 4 -14.06 -17.33 45.76
N PHE A 5 -14.07 -18.65 45.57
CA PHE A 5 -13.18 -19.32 44.62
C PHE A 5 -13.69 -19.21 43.19
N ASP A 6 -15.00 -19.35 43.00
CA ASP A 6 -15.64 -19.18 41.69
C ASP A 6 -15.54 -17.73 41.20
N TRP A 7 -15.76 -16.75 42.08
CA TRP A 7 -15.60 -15.34 41.74
C TRP A 7 -14.16 -14.98 41.33
N TRP A 8 -13.17 -15.53 42.05
CA TRP A 8 -11.76 -15.32 41.75
C TRP A 8 -11.35 -15.94 40.42
N ASN A 9 -11.83 -17.15 40.12
CA ASN A 9 -11.60 -17.80 38.82
C ASN A 9 -12.23 -17.01 37.67
N ASP A 10 -13.47 -16.53 37.85
CA ASP A 10 -14.16 -15.70 36.86
C ASP A 10 -13.41 -14.39 36.59
N TYR A 11 -12.86 -13.77 37.64
CA TYR A 11 -12.06 -12.55 37.52
C TYR A 11 -10.79 -12.79 36.69
N TRP A 12 -10.03 -13.84 36.98
CA TRP A 12 -8.81 -14.16 36.24
C TRP A 12 -9.09 -14.58 34.81
N GLU A 13 -10.19 -15.28 34.57
CA GLU A 13 -10.62 -15.65 33.22
C GLU A 13 -10.95 -14.41 32.38
N ARG A 14 -11.66 -13.44 32.95
CA ARG A 14 -11.94 -12.16 32.29
C ARG A 14 -10.68 -11.36 31.99
N GLN A 15 -9.68 -11.36 32.88
CA GLN A 15 -8.40 -10.70 32.60
C GLN A 15 -7.66 -11.39 31.46
N ARG A 16 -7.60 -12.74 31.45
CA ARG A 16 -6.97 -13.49 30.35
C ARG A 16 -7.65 -13.21 29.01
N GLN A 17 -8.97 -13.22 28.96
CA GLN A 17 -9.72 -12.90 27.74
C GLN A 17 -9.47 -11.47 27.26
N LYS A 18 -9.40 -10.51 28.20
CA LYS A 18 -9.12 -9.11 27.87
C LYS A 18 -7.71 -8.91 27.31
N ASP A 19 -6.71 -9.58 27.88
CA ASP A 19 -5.34 -9.49 27.40
C ASP A 19 -5.15 -10.22 26.07
N ALA A 20 -5.82 -11.37 25.88
CA ALA A 20 -5.86 -12.06 24.59
C ALA A 20 -6.48 -11.18 23.49
N LEU A 21 -7.60 -10.52 23.79
CA LEU A 21 -8.25 -9.60 22.85
C LEU A 21 -7.36 -8.40 22.50
N ARG A 22 -6.66 -7.83 23.49
CA ARG A 22 -5.70 -6.74 23.26
C ARG A 22 -4.54 -7.18 22.37
N ALA A 23 -3.99 -8.36 22.61
CA ALA A 23 -2.91 -8.91 21.81
C ALA A 23 -3.37 -9.16 20.36
N GLN A 24 -4.58 -9.67 20.18
CA GLN A 24 -5.18 -9.89 18.87
C GLN A 24 -5.39 -8.57 18.12
N ILE A 25 -6.03 -7.58 18.74
CA ILE A 25 -6.23 -6.24 18.14
C ILE A 25 -4.89 -5.63 17.72
N LYS A 26 -3.86 -5.74 18.58
CA LYS A 26 -2.52 -5.23 18.26
C LYS A 26 -1.93 -5.94 17.05
N SER A 27 -2.01 -7.27 17.00
CA SER A 27 -1.51 -8.07 15.88
C SER A 27 -2.24 -7.73 14.56
N ASP A 28 -3.55 -7.52 14.61
CA ASP A 28 -4.35 -7.17 13.44
C ASP A 28 -3.94 -5.79 12.91
N LEU A 29 -3.79 -4.80 13.81
CA LEU A 29 -3.32 -3.46 13.46
C LEU A 29 -1.89 -3.47 12.88
N GLU A 30 -0.98 -4.26 13.46
CA GLU A 30 0.38 -4.41 12.94
C GLU A 30 0.39 -5.09 11.56
N SER A 31 -0.44 -6.11 11.35
CA SER A 31 -0.60 -6.76 10.05
C SER A 31 -1.12 -5.79 8.99
N GLU A 32 -2.13 -4.99 9.33
CA GLU A 32 -2.71 -4.00 8.41
C GLU A 32 -1.72 -2.87 8.10
N ALA A 33 -0.97 -2.39 9.10
CA ALA A 33 0.10 -1.42 8.91
C ALA A 33 1.22 -1.96 8.01
N ASN A 34 1.60 -3.22 8.16
CA ASN A 34 2.61 -3.87 7.31
C ASN A 34 2.12 -4.00 5.87
N LEU A 35 0.86 -4.39 5.66
CA LEU A 35 0.27 -4.48 4.34
C LEU A 35 0.23 -3.12 3.64
N LEU A 36 -0.16 -2.06 4.36
CA LEU A 36 -0.17 -0.70 3.85
C LEU A 36 1.24 -0.20 3.55
N THR A 37 2.22 -0.51 4.41
CA THR A 37 3.64 -0.17 4.18
C THR A 37 4.15 -0.83 2.91
N TYR A 38 3.91 -2.12 2.73
CA TYR A 38 4.30 -2.84 1.51
C TYR A 38 3.63 -2.25 0.26
N HIS A 39 2.34 -1.94 0.35
CA HIS A 39 1.62 -1.31 -0.75
C HIS A 39 2.20 0.06 -1.10
N LEU A 40 2.55 0.86 -0.08
CA LEU A 40 3.20 2.14 -0.27
C LEU A 40 4.58 2.00 -0.90
N GLU A 41 5.44 1.09 -0.42
CA GLU A 41 6.74 0.81 -1.03
C GLU A 41 6.61 0.41 -2.51
N HIS A 42 5.64 -0.44 -2.83
CA HIS A 42 5.32 -0.81 -4.21
C HIS A 42 4.86 0.39 -5.04
N CYS A 43 4.01 1.26 -4.48
CA CYS A 43 3.57 2.48 -5.14
C CYS A 43 4.70 3.52 -5.29
N TYR A 44 5.62 3.62 -4.35
CA TYR A 44 6.75 4.57 -4.44
C TYR A 44 7.88 4.07 -5.35
N ALA A 45 7.91 2.78 -5.69
CA ALA A 45 8.73 2.27 -6.78
C ALA A 45 8.36 2.86 -8.16
N VAL A 46 7.27 3.62 -8.27
CA VAL A 46 6.83 4.35 -9.48
C VAL A 46 7.91 5.30 -10.02
N GLY A 47 8.77 5.88 -9.17
CA GLY A 47 9.90 6.71 -9.63
C GLY A 47 10.88 5.91 -10.51
N LEU A 48 11.33 4.77 -10.01
CA LEU A 48 12.16 3.80 -10.74
C LEU A 48 11.44 3.25 -11.98
N LEU A 49 10.12 3.07 -11.90
CA LEU A 49 9.31 2.58 -13.02
C LEU A 49 9.25 3.59 -14.16
N SER A 50 9.14 4.89 -13.85
CA SER A 50 9.12 5.98 -14.84
C SER A 50 10.45 6.09 -15.59
N GLU A 51 11.57 6.01 -14.88
CA GLU A 51 12.91 6.03 -15.50
C GLU A 51 13.14 4.81 -16.41
N ARG A 52 12.75 3.62 -15.95
CA ARG A 52 12.75 2.41 -16.80
C ARG A 52 11.83 2.56 -18.01
N HIS A 53 10.67 3.19 -17.85
CA HIS A 53 9.75 3.48 -18.94
C HIS A 53 10.42 4.34 -20.02
N LYS A 54 11.12 5.41 -19.61
CA LYS A 54 11.86 6.30 -20.53
C LYS A 54 12.99 5.57 -21.24
N ALA A 55 13.74 4.72 -20.53
CA ALA A 55 14.81 3.93 -21.14
C ALA A 55 14.28 2.96 -22.22
N ILE A 56 13.15 2.30 -21.97
CA ILE A 56 12.50 1.39 -22.92
C ILE A 56 11.94 2.16 -24.13
N LEU A 57 11.30 3.31 -23.89
CA LEU A 57 10.82 4.21 -24.96
C LEU A 57 11.94 4.57 -25.93
N ASN A 58 13.09 5.01 -25.40
CA ASN A 58 14.25 5.35 -26.21
C ASN A 58 14.73 4.16 -27.05
N GLN A 59 14.76 2.95 -26.50
CA GLN A 59 15.18 1.75 -27.25
C GLN A 59 14.18 1.35 -28.34
N ILE A 60 12.87 1.48 -28.08
CA ILE A 60 11.82 1.15 -29.05
C ILE A 60 11.84 2.13 -30.22
N GLU A 61 12.11 3.41 -29.96
CA GLU A 61 12.18 4.45 -30.98
C GLU A 61 13.23 4.14 -32.06
N HIS A 62 14.28 3.41 -31.70
CA HIS A 62 15.41 3.06 -32.58
C HIS A 62 15.33 1.67 -33.22
N ASN A 63 14.48 0.76 -32.71
CA ASN A 63 14.52 -0.68 -33.06
C ASN A 63 13.27 -1.23 -33.77
N PHE A 64 12.19 -0.45 -33.90
CA PHE A 64 10.93 -0.93 -34.50
C PHE A 64 10.42 -0.08 -35.66
N ASP A 65 9.84 -0.76 -36.65
CA ASP A 65 9.22 -0.18 -37.84
C ASP A 65 8.03 0.73 -37.51
N GLY A 66 7.77 1.70 -38.39
CA GLY A 66 7.00 2.91 -38.08
C GLY A 66 5.56 2.76 -37.58
N GLN A 67 4.86 1.64 -37.79
CA GLN A 67 3.52 1.41 -37.23
C GLN A 67 3.55 0.76 -35.84
N ALA A 68 4.40 -0.26 -35.63
CA ALA A 68 4.55 -0.92 -34.33
C ALA A 68 5.17 0.04 -33.30
N ASN A 69 6.15 0.83 -33.74
CA ASN A 69 6.77 1.87 -32.92
C ASN A 69 5.75 2.94 -32.50
N LYS A 70 4.93 3.44 -33.43
CA LYS A 70 3.85 4.40 -33.10
C LYS A 70 2.85 3.86 -32.08
N ALA A 71 2.41 2.62 -32.22
CA ALA A 71 1.47 2.00 -31.28
C ALA A 71 2.08 1.80 -29.89
N LEU A 72 3.35 1.39 -29.81
CA LEU A 72 4.09 1.27 -28.56
C LEU A 72 4.28 2.63 -27.90
N VAL A 73 4.85 3.61 -28.61
CA VAL A 73 5.06 4.98 -28.10
C VAL A 73 3.76 5.58 -27.58
N GLN A 74 2.64 5.37 -28.30
CA GLN A 74 1.33 5.86 -27.86
C GLN A 74 0.89 5.22 -26.53
N ARG A 75 1.00 3.89 -26.39
CA ARG A 75 0.69 3.19 -25.13
C ARG A 75 1.59 3.65 -23.98
N PHE A 76 2.88 3.87 -24.25
CA PHE A 76 3.82 4.36 -23.25
C PHE A 76 3.45 5.77 -22.75
N LYS A 77 3.06 6.67 -23.66
CA LYS A 77 2.56 8.02 -23.30
C LYS A 77 1.27 7.97 -22.48
N GLU A 78 0.34 7.08 -22.83
CA GLU A 78 -0.89 6.88 -22.06
C GLU A 78 -0.63 6.36 -20.64
N ASN A 79 0.36 5.48 -20.49
CA ASN A 79 0.78 4.98 -19.18
C ASN A 79 1.46 6.08 -18.35
N GLU A 80 2.31 6.91 -18.95
CA GLU A 80 2.93 8.05 -18.28
C GLU A 80 1.86 9.02 -17.75
N LEU A 81 0.84 9.35 -18.54
CA LEU A 81 -0.29 10.18 -18.12
C LEU A 81 -1.07 9.58 -16.93
N LYS A 82 -1.26 8.27 -16.91
CA LYS A 82 -1.92 7.59 -15.78
C LYS A 82 -1.08 7.68 -14.51
N LEU A 83 0.25 7.51 -14.61
CA LEU A 83 1.16 7.65 -13.47
C LEU A 83 1.15 9.08 -12.91
N ILE A 84 1.16 10.10 -13.78
CA ILE A 84 1.04 11.50 -13.37
C ILE A 84 -0.27 11.74 -12.61
N LYS A 85 -1.40 11.23 -13.12
CA LYS A 85 -2.70 11.36 -12.42
C LYS A 85 -2.69 10.69 -11.05
N MET A 86 -2.11 9.49 -10.95
CA MET A 86 -1.96 8.79 -9.66
C MET A 86 -1.12 9.61 -8.67
N LYS A 87 -0.03 10.22 -9.13
CA LYS A 87 0.81 11.09 -8.30
C LYS A 87 0.04 12.32 -7.79
N MET A 88 -0.72 13.00 -8.66
CA MET A 88 -1.53 14.15 -8.25
C MET A 88 -2.63 13.76 -7.25
N MET A 89 -3.29 12.62 -7.44
CA MET A 89 -4.25 12.09 -6.47
C MET A 89 -3.61 11.81 -5.12
N TYR A 90 -2.40 11.23 -5.12
CA TYR A 90 -1.63 11.00 -3.91
C TYR A 90 -1.31 12.30 -3.17
N GLU A 91 -0.80 13.32 -3.88
CA GLU A 91 -0.48 14.63 -3.29
C GLU A 91 -1.72 15.26 -2.64
N MET A 92 -2.86 15.24 -3.33
CA MET A 92 -4.14 15.72 -2.77
C MET A 92 -4.58 14.95 -1.51
N LEU A 93 -4.45 13.62 -1.51
CA LEU A 93 -4.81 12.78 -0.36
C LEU A 93 -3.89 13.05 0.83
N HIS A 94 -2.59 13.08 0.60
CA HIS A 94 -1.58 13.39 1.61
C HIS A 94 -1.82 14.78 2.23
N ASP A 95 -2.12 15.78 1.41
CA ASP A 95 -2.41 17.14 1.89
C ASP A 95 -3.72 17.17 2.68
N SER A 96 -4.76 16.46 2.25
CA SER A 96 -6.03 16.37 3.00
C SER A 96 -5.89 15.71 4.37
N ILE A 97 -4.94 14.78 4.53
CA ILE A 97 -4.64 14.12 5.80
C ILE A 97 -3.81 15.04 6.72
N LYS A 98 -2.89 15.84 6.18
CA LYS A 98 -2.05 16.78 6.95
C LYS A 98 -2.79 18.02 7.47
N VAL A 99 -3.96 18.36 6.92
CA VAL A 99 -4.75 19.55 7.32
C VAL A 99 -5.72 19.24 8.49
N ARG A 100 -5.74 18.01 9.00
CA ARG A 100 -6.40 17.63 10.27
C ARG A 100 -5.40 17.50 11.40
#